data_AF-U9SSQ9-F1
#
_entry.id   AF-U9SSQ9-F1
#
_cell.length_a   1.000
_cell.length_b   1.000
_cell.length_c   1.000
_cell.angle_alpha   90.00
_cell.angle_beta   90.00
_cell.angle_gamma   90.00
#
_symmetry.space_group_name_H-M   'P 1'
#
loop_
_entity.id
_entity.type
_entity.pdbx_description
1 polymer ?
#
loop_
_entity_poly.entity_id
_entity_poly.type
_entity_poly.pdbx_seq_one_letter_code
_entity_poly.pdbx_strand_id
1 'polypeptide(L)' 'LNWWKTKKEIFPILSIIAQKYLGIPATSVASERLFSDAGNHITAKRSLLDPGLVGKMVFL' A
#
# COMPACT_ATOMS: atom_id res chain seq x y z
N LEU A 1 10.76 -2.10 -9.48
CA LEU A 1 11.51 -3.17 -8.76
C LEU A 1 11.97 -4.35 -9.63
N ASN A 2 11.41 -4.58 -10.84
CA ASN A 2 11.74 -5.78 -11.63
C ASN A 2 13.24 -5.91 -11.98
N TRP A 3 13.91 -4.78 -12.24
CA TRP A 3 15.35 -4.73 -12.48
C TRP A 3 16.17 -5.29 -11.31
N TRP A 4 15.82 -4.93 -10.07
CA TRP A 4 16.48 -5.45 -8.86
C TRP A 4 16.19 -6.92 -8.61
N LYS A 5 15.07 -7.47 -9.13
CA LYS A 5 14.80 -8.91 -9.08
C LYS A 5 15.77 -9.68 -9.97
N THR A 6 15.99 -9.22 -11.20
CA THR A 6 16.93 -9.85 -12.14
C THR A 6 18.39 -9.68 -11.73
N LYS A 7 18.72 -8.62 -11.00
CA LYS A 7 20.10 -8.31 -10.55
C LYS A 7 20.42 -8.81 -9.14
N LYS A 8 19.50 -9.51 -8.48
CA LYS A 8 19.67 -10.02 -7.11
C LYS A 8 20.85 -11.00 -6.99
N GLU A 9 21.10 -11.81 -8.01
CA GLU A 9 22.20 -12.78 -8.00
C GLU A 9 23.58 -12.12 -8.08
N ILE A 10 23.65 -11.00 -8.80
CA ILE A 10 24.90 -10.23 -8.99
C ILE A 10 25.12 -9.28 -7.80
N PHE A 11 24.05 -8.73 -7.22
CA PHE A 11 24.09 -7.78 -6.12
C PHE A 11 23.13 -8.18 -4.99
N PRO A 12 23.43 -9.25 -4.22
CA PRO A 12 22.50 -9.78 -3.22
C PRO A 12 22.21 -8.80 -2.09
N ILE A 13 23.22 -8.07 -1.61
CA ILE A 13 23.05 -7.10 -0.51
C ILE A 13 22.36 -5.82 -1.02
N LEU A 14 22.83 -5.28 -2.14
CA LEU A 14 22.29 -4.02 -2.69
C LEU A 14 20.84 -4.17 -3.16
N SER A 15 20.47 -5.33 -3.71
CA SER A 15 19.08 -5.60 -4.12
C SER A 15 18.11 -5.67 -2.94
N ILE A 16 18.56 -6.05 -1.74
CA ILE A 16 17.78 -6.02 -0.50
C ILE A 16 17.55 -4.57 -0.07
N ILE A 17 18.62 -3.77 -0.06
CA ILE A 17 18.56 -2.34 0.29
C ILE A 17 17.65 -1.60 -0.69
N ALA A 18 17.84 -1.82 -1.99
CA ALA A 18 17.05 -1.17 -3.02
C ALA A 18 15.57 -1.54 -2.96
N GLN A 19 15.22 -2.79 -2.64
CA GLN A 19 13.83 -3.17 -2.39
C GLN A 19 13.24 -2.46 -1.18
N LYS A 20 14.02 -2.32 -0.10
CA LYS A 20 13.57 -1.63 1.11
C LYS A 20 13.29 -0.15 0.86
N TYR A 21 14.15 0.55 0.13
CA TYR A 21 14.01 2.00 -0.05
C TYR A 21 13.19 2.40 -1.28
N LEU A 22 13.30 1.67 -2.39
CA LEU A 22 12.55 1.98 -3.62
C LEU A 22 11.16 1.32 -3.66
N GLY A 23 10.88 0.37 -2.76
CA GLY A 23 9.56 -0.22 -2.61
C GLY A 23 8.60 0.64 -1.79
N ILE A 24 9.12 1.63 -1.05
CA ILE A 24 8.30 2.56 -0.29
C ILE A 24 7.78 3.63 -1.27
N PRO A 25 6.46 3.83 -1.38
CA PRO A 25 5.94 4.92 -2.19
C PRO A 25 6.48 6.24 -1.63
N ALA A 26 7.02 7.09 -2.52
CA ALA A 26 7.63 8.36 -2.12
C ALA A 26 6.61 9.36 -1.54
N THR A 27 5.31 9.09 -1.68
CA THR A 27 4.23 9.96 -1.25
C THR A 27 3.09 9.15 -0.60
N SER A 28 2.35 9.79 0.30
CA SER A 28 1.14 9.25 0.92
C SER A 28 -0.03 9.07 -0.05
N VAL A 29 0.09 9.59 -1.28
CA VAL A 29 -1.00 9.67 -2.28
C VAL A 29 -1.67 8.33 -2.55
N ALA A 30 -0.92 7.22 -2.54
CA ALA A 30 -1.51 5.89 -2.70
C ALA A 30 -2.40 5.49 -1.51
N SER A 31 -1.97 5.84 -0.30
CA SER A 31 -2.75 5.63 0.92
C SER A 31 -3.97 6.55 0.95
N GLU A 32 -3.79 7.84 0.63
CA GLU A 32 -4.89 8.82 0.56
C GLU A 32 -5.93 8.42 -0.50
N ARG A 33 -5.52 7.88 -1.64
CA ARG A 33 -6.44 7.35 -2.66
C ARG A 33 -7.21 6.13 -2.15
N LEU A 34 -6.56 5.19 -1.46
CA LEU A 34 -7.23 4.05 -0.83
C LEU A 34 -8.21 4.50 0.25
N PHE A 35 -7.82 5.44 1.12
CA PHE A 35 -8.70 5.98 2.16
C PHE A 35 -9.84 6.84 1.60
N SER A 36 -9.62 7.57 0.50
CA SER A 36 -10.67 8.35 -0.16
C SER A 36 -11.68 7.46 -0.89
N ASP A 37 -11.20 6.39 -1.55
CA ASP A 37 -12.07 5.41 -2.21
C ASP A 37 -12.88 4.61 -1.18
N ALA A 38 -12.21 4.11 -0.14
CA ALA A 38 -12.88 3.46 0.99
C ALA A 38 -13.86 4.43 1.66
N GLY A 39 -13.45 5.68 1.92
CA GLY A 39 -14.29 6.72 2.48
C GLY A 39 -15.53 7.00 1.62
N ASN A 40 -15.38 7.11 0.30
CA ASN A 40 -16.52 7.28 -0.61
C ASN A 40 -17.43 6.05 -0.66
N HIS A 41 -16.87 4.83 -0.66
CA HIS A 41 -17.67 3.61 -0.70
C HIS A 41 -18.41 3.36 0.62
N ILE A 42 -17.80 3.71 1.76
CA ILE A 42 -18.39 3.63 3.10
C ILE A 42 -19.45 4.72 3.25
N THR A 43 -19.15 5.96 2.87
CA THR A 43 -20.06 7.12 2.97
C THR A 43 -21.27 6.97 2.05
N ALA A 44 -21.09 6.45 0.83
CA ALA A 44 -22.20 6.24 -0.11
C ALA A 44 -23.12 5.07 0.29
N LYS A 45 -22.63 4.10 1.07
CA LYS A 45 -23.36 2.85 1.34
C LYS A 45 -23.92 2.73 2.76
N ARG A 46 -23.35 3.38 3.78
CA ARG A 46 -23.87 3.30 5.16
C ARG A 46 -23.42 4.49 6.02
N SER A 47 -24.37 5.34 6.39
CA SER A 47 -24.23 6.26 7.54
C SER A 47 -24.18 5.54 8.90
N LEU A 48 -24.00 4.21 8.96
CA LEU A 48 -24.03 3.36 10.15
C LEU A 48 -23.13 2.10 10.00
N LEU A 49 -21.84 2.27 9.70
CA LEU A 49 -20.88 1.17 9.79
C LEU A 49 -20.03 1.30 11.06
N ASP A 50 -19.97 0.19 11.80
CA ASP A 50 -19.08 0.05 12.95
C ASP A 50 -17.61 0.28 12.53
N PRO A 51 -16.86 1.14 13.24
CA PRO A 51 -15.47 1.47 12.91
C PRO A 51 -14.56 0.24 12.83
N GLY A 52 -14.86 -0.82 13.58
CA GLY A 52 -14.09 -2.08 13.57
C GLY A 52 -14.23 -2.87 12.27
N LEU A 53 -15.37 -2.75 11.57
CA LEU A 53 -15.57 -3.38 10.26
C LEU A 53 -14.84 -2.61 9.15
N VAL A 54 -14.76 -1.28 9.25
CA VAL A 54 -14.00 -0.44 8.33
C VAL A 54 -12.51 -0.75 8.39
N GLY A 55 -11.96 -0.87 9.61
CA GLY A 55 -10.57 -1.27 9.79
C GLY A 55 -10.24 -2.62 9.14
N LYS A 56 -11.17 -3.58 9.17
CA LYS A 56 -10.98 -4.88 8.50
C LYS A 56 -11.02 -4.76 6.98
N MET A 57 -11.87 -3.90 6.40
CA MET A 57 -11.95 -3.72 4.94
C MET A 57 -10.74 -2.98 4.34
N VAL A 58 -10.07 -2.13 5.11
CA VAL A 58 -8.86 -1.43 4.63
C VAL A 58 -7.63 -2.36 4.64
N PHE A 59 -7.62 -3.37 5.51
CA PHE A 59 -6.51 -4.30 5.67
C PHE A 59 -6.63 -5.60 4.85
N LEU A 60 -7.83 -5.95 4.37
CA LEU A 60 -8.12 -7.12 3.54
C LEU A 60 -8.18 -6.75 2.06
#